data_AF-A0A4U3B2J3-F1
#
_entry.id   AF-A0A4U3B2J3-F1
#
_cell.length_a   1.000
_cell.length_b   1.000
_cell.length_c   1.000
_cell.angle_alpha   90.00
_cell.angle_beta   90.00
_cell.angle_gamma   90.00
#
_symmetry.space_group_name_H-M   'P 1'
#
loop_
_entity.id
_entity.type
_entity.pdbx_description
1 polymer ?
#
loop_
_entity_poly.entity_id
_entity_poly.type
_entity_poly.pdbx_seq_one_letter_code
_entity_poly.pdbx_strand_id
1 'polypeptide(L)'
;FDREISKLLKPLTIFIVLSATIAYFAPKFGPQWPNPMDFLKFNTSEASKKQEVSKIGYGLDDSRLGGPFKADPTIVFTAQTQNKQYWRVETKDFYTGKGWEVSENQKKVSFKNKNDVVSWYEQNTKTEAIEATITMQKSYPHLTYPAGLVSVEASSNVSYSIDPFSEKIYTMDGDSSTTLQSYKVTYEVPEFSIEKLKAVNTNEGQETNPYFMTKYTQLPESLPQRVRDLAVNLTNDKDNRYDKVLAIENYFTDHSFVYETMSV
;
A
#
# COMPACT_ATOMS: atom_id res chain seq x y z
N PHE A 1 19.68 6.43 -74.32
CA PHE A 1 19.26 6.42 -72.91
C PHE A 1 19.05 5.00 -72.37
N ASP A 2 18.63 4.01 -73.17
CA ASP A 2 18.36 2.63 -72.66
C ASP A 2 19.58 1.77 -72.30
N ARG A 3 20.77 2.06 -72.83
CA ARG A 3 21.97 1.23 -72.59
C ARG A 3 22.62 1.47 -71.21
N GLU A 4 22.33 2.59 -70.57
CA GLU A 4 22.86 2.94 -69.24
C GLU A 4 21.98 2.38 -68.10
N ILE A 5 20.66 2.33 -68.29
CA ILE A 5 19.70 1.76 -67.30
C ILE A 5 19.92 0.25 -67.12
N SER A 6 20.20 -0.46 -68.21
CA SER A 6 20.54 -1.89 -68.21
C SER A 6 21.81 -2.23 -67.40
N LYS A 7 22.77 -1.30 -67.31
CA LYS A 7 24.02 -1.50 -66.55
C LYS A 7 23.83 -1.31 -65.04
N LEU A 8 22.85 -0.52 -64.62
CA LEU A 8 22.49 -0.29 -63.21
C LEU A 8 21.52 -1.36 -62.68
N LEU A 9 20.71 -1.96 -63.54
CA LEU A 9 19.77 -3.03 -63.17
C LEU A 9 20.47 -4.28 -62.61
N LYS A 10 21.58 -4.70 -63.21
CA LYS A 10 22.34 -5.89 -62.77
C LYS A 10 22.93 -5.76 -61.36
N PRO A 11 23.69 -4.70 -61.01
CA PRO A 11 24.18 -4.54 -59.63
C PRO A 11 23.03 -4.34 -58.65
N LEU A 12 21.93 -3.69 -59.04
CA LEU A 12 20.74 -3.56 -58.19
C LEU A 12 20.08 -4.92 -57.91
N THR A 13 19.94 -5.79 -58.92
CA THR A 13 19.39 -7.15 -58.70
C THR A 13 20.30 -7.96 -57.79
N ILE A 14 21.62 -7.88 -58.00
CA ILE A 14 22.61 -8.54 -57.14
C ILE A 14 22.48 -8.02 -55.70
N PHE A 15 22.34 -6.71 -55.51
CA PHE A 15 22.21 -6.10 -54.19
C PHE A 15 20.90 -6.50 -53.49
N ILE A 16 19.78 -6.57 -54.21
CA ILE A 16 18.50 -7.02 -53.66
C ILE A 16 18.60 -8.49 -53.24
N VAL A 17 19.17 -9.36 -54.08
CA VAL A 17 19.34 -10.78 -53.77
C VAL A 17 20.28 -10.96 -52.57
N LEU A 18 21.38 -10.21 -52.51
CA LEU A 18 22.33 -10.24 -51.39
C LEU A 18 21.70 -9.73 -50.09
N SER A 19 20.90 -8.66 -50.15
CA SER A 19 20.20 -8.12 -48.99
C SER A 19 19.14 -9.11 -48.48
N ALA A 20 18.42 -9.75 -49.39
CA ALA A 20 17.42 -10.76 -49.04
C ALA A 20 18.06 -12.02 -48.43
N THR A 21 19.21 -12.48 -48.95
CA THR A 21 19.93 -13.62 -48.36
C THR A 21 20.51 -13.27 -46.99
N ILE A 22 21.11 -12.08 -46.82
CA ILE A 22 21.59 -11.62 -45.51
C ILE A 22 20.42 -11.52 -44.53
N ALA A 23 19.29 -10.95 -44.92
CA ALA A 23 18.11 -10.85 -44.04
C ALA A 23 17.53 -12.23 -43.67
N TYR A 24 17.61 -13.21 -44.57
CA TYR A 24 17.15 -14.57 -44.32
C TYR A 24 18.05 -15.34 -43.35
N PHE A 25 19.37 -15.17 -43.47
CA PHE A 25 20.38 -15.86 -42.64
C PHE A 25 20.84 -15.06 -41.42
N ALA A 26 20.47 -13.79 -41.31
CA ALA A 26 20.77 -12.98 -40.13
C ALA A 26 20.11 -13.58 -38.88
N PRO A 27 20.79 -13.54 -37.72
CA PRO A 27 20.22 -14.01 -36.47
C PRO A 27 18.96 -13.21 -36.16
N LYS A 28 17.81 -13.90 -36.17
CA LYS A 28 16.54 -13.33 -35.72
C LYS A 28 16.63 -13.24 -34.20
N PHE A 29 16.84 -12.03 -33.67
CA PHE A 29 16.68 -11.81 -32.25
C PHE A 29 15.28 -12.25 -31.83
N GLY A 30 15.19 -12.98 -30.73
CA GLY A 30 13.90 -13.28 -30.11
C GLY A 30 13.16 -11.98 -29.73
N PRO A 31 11.91 -12.07 -29.27
CA PRO A 31 11.15 -10.91 -28.80
C PRO A 31 12.00 -10.07 -27.84
N GLN A 32 12.34 -8.85 -28.24
CA GLN A 32 13.06 -7.87 -27.40
C GLN A 32 12.15 -7.27 -26.33
N TRP A 33 10.83 -7.43 -26.49
CA TRP A 33 9.86 -7.14 -25.45
C TRP A 33 9.58 -8.39 -24.63
N PRO A 34 9.65 -8.31 -23.29
CA PRO A 34 9.15 -9.37 -22.45
C PRO A 34 7.68 -9.61 -22.82
N ASN A 35 7.30 -10.89 -22.93
CA ASN A 35 5.94 -11.27 -23.28
C ASN A 35 4.97 -10.58 -22.29
N PRO A 36 4.01 -9.74 -22.74
CA PRO A 36 3.04 -9.11 -21.84
C PRO A 36 2.20 -10.15 -21.08
N MET A 37 2.19 -11.40 -21.54
CA MET A 37 1.55 -12.54 -20.88
C MET A 37 2.37 -13.15 -19.73
N ASP A 38 3.64 -12.79 -19.55
CA ASP A 38 4.42 -13.25 -18.39
C ASP A 38 3.93 -12.61 -17.09
N PHE A 39 3.37 -11.39 -17.16
CA PHE A 39 2.60 -10.78 -16.07
C PHE A 39 1.32 -11.58 -15.73
N LEU A 40 0.77 -12.30 -16.72
CA LEU A 40 -0.43 -13.13 -16.61
C LEU A 40 -0.11 -14.62 -16.41
N LYS A 41 1.12 -14.98 -16.00
CA LYS A 41 1.44 -16.34 -15.55
C LYS A 41 0.78 -16.58 -14.19
N PHE A 42 -0.52 -16.87 -14.25
CA PHE A 42 -1.27 -17.42 -13.14
C PHE A 42 -0.77 -18.85 -12.90
N ASN A 43 -0.48 -19.20 -11.64
CA ASN A 43 -0.45 -20.59 -11.25
C ASN A 43 -1.87 -21.15 -11.46
N THR A 44 -2.09 -21.79 -12.60
CA THR A 44 -3.38 -22.40 -12.99
C THR A 44 -3.82 -23.50 -12.03
N SER A 45 -2.95 -23.90 -11.09
CA SER A 45 -3.25 -24.81 -9.98
C SER A 45 -4.20 -24.22 -8.93
N GLU A 46 -4.35 -22.90 -8.85
CA GLU A 46 -5.30 -22.23 -7.94
C GLU A 46 -6.63 -21.84 -8.62
N ALA A 47 -6.72 -21.90 -9.94
CA ALA A 47 -7.92 -21.55 -10.72
C ALA A 47 -9.12 -22.50 -10.50
N SER A 48 -8.91 -23.59 -9.75
CA SER A 48 -9.93 -24.58 -9.42
C SER A 48 -10.78 -24.22 -8.20
N LYS A 49 -10.41 -23.20 -7.42
CA LYS A 49 -11.31 -22.67 -6.37
C LYS A 49 -12.27 -21.69 -7.04
N LYS A 50 -13.58 -21.95 -6.94
CA LYS A 50 -14.62 -20.95 -7.24
C LYS A 50 -14.22 -19.63 -6.58
N GLN A 51 -13.80 -18.66 -7.37
CA GLN A 51 -13.45 -17.35 -6.87
C GLN A 51 -14.76 -16.66 -6.47
N GLU A 52 -15.10 -16.76 -5.19
CA GLU A 52 -16.21 -16.02 -4.62
C GLU A 52 -15.89 -14.52 -4.78
N VAL A 53 -16.82 -13.76 -5.35
CA VAL A 53 -16.61 -12.33 -5.59
C VAL A 53 -16.41 -11.65 -4.24
N SER A 54 -15.27 -10.98 -4.06
CA SER A 54 -14.94 -10.24 -2.85
C SER A 54 -16.04 -9.24 -2.51
N LYS A 55 -16.28 -8.99 -1.22
CA LYS A 55 -17.19 -7.94 -0.75
C LYS A 55 -16.39 -6.78 -0.20
N ILE A 56 -16.88 -5.56 -0.41
CA ILE A 56 -16.28 -4.38 0.23
C ILE A 56 -16.43 -4.48 1.76
N GLY A 57 -15.40 -4.08 2.49
CA GLY A 57 -15.38 -4.08 3.95
C GLY A 57 -14.01 -4.45 4.50
N TYR A 58 -13.94 -4.59 5.82
CA TYR A 58 -12.75 -5.05 6.51
C TYR A 58 -12.53 -6.55 6.25
N GLY A 59 -11.43 -6.89 5.58
CA GLY A 59 -10.95 -8.25 5.35
C GLY A 59 -9.80 -8.61 6.29
N LEU A 60 -9.54 -9.91 6.46
CA LEU A 60 -8.40 -10.42 7.24
C LEU A 60 -7.21 -10.80 6.35
N ASP A 61 -7.46 -11.13 5.09
CA ASP A 61 -6.44 -11.51 4.11
C ASP A 61 -6.28 -10.41 3.06
N ASP A 62 -5.18 -9.66 3.17
CA ASP A 62 -4.80 -8.63 2.21
C ASP A 62 -3.56 -9.05 1.40
N SER A 63 -3.15 -10.33 1.44
CA SER A 63 -1.98 -10.83 0.71
C SER A 63 -2.11 -10.64 -0.81
N ARG A 64 -3.34 -10.50 -1.30
CA ARG A 64 -3.72 -10.17 -2.67
C ARG A 64 -4.82 -9.11 -2.69
N LEU A 65 -4.52 -7.98 -3.31
CA LEU A 65 -5.44 -6.87 -3.51
C LEU A 65 -5.88 -6.74 -4.97
N GLY A 66 -7.01 -6.07 -5.16
CA GLY A 66 -7.59 -5.79 -6.47
C GLY A 66 -8.60 -6.85 -6.93
N GLY A 67 -9.14 -6.61 -8.12
CA GLY A 67 -10.25 -7.40 -8.67
C GLY A 67 -11.62 -6.82 -8.32
N PRO A 68 -12.68 -7.36 -8.95
CA PRO A 68 -14.04 -6.89 -8.74
C PRO A 68 -14.51 -7.19 -7.32
N PHE A 69 -15.35 -6.31 -6.79
CA PHE A 69 -16.02 -6.55 -5.52
C PHE A 69 -17.49 -6.14 -5.56
N LYS A 70 -18.29 -6.74 -4.68
CA LYS A 70 -19.69 -6.35 -4.46
C LYS A 70 -19.77 -5.35 -3.34
N ALA A 71 -20.53 -4.27 -3.57
CA ALA A 71 -20.88 -3.34 -2.51
C ALA A 71 -21.71 -4.06 -1.42
N ASP A 72 -21.41 -3.74 -0.17
CA ASP A 72 -22.07 -4.24 1.03
C ASP A 72 -22.36 -3.03 1.93
N PRO A 73 -23.62 -2.56 1.99
CA PRO A 73 -23.99 -1.38 2.77
C PRO A 73 -24.18 -1.69 4.27
N THR A 74 -23.81 -2.89 4.75
CA THR A 74 -23.98 -3.27 6.15
C THR A 74 -23.17 -2.35 7.06
N ILE A 75 -23.86 -1.69 7.99
CA ILE A 75 -23.23 -0.82 8.99
C ILE A 75 -22.32 -1.64 9.91
N VAL A 76 -21.08 -1.20 10.05
CA VAL A 76 -20.06 -1.86 10.90
C VAL A 76 -19.98 -1.21 12.28
N PHE A 77 -19.85 0.11 12.30
CA PHE A 77 -19.87 0.97 13.48
C PHE A 77 -20.45 2.34 13.10
N THR A 78 -20.89 3.09 14.11
CA THR A 78 -21.17 4.53 14.01
C THR A 78 -20.26 5.27 14.96
N ALA A 79 -19.83 6.49 14.58
CA ALA A 79 -18.98 7.32 15.42
C ALA A 79 -19.59 8.72 15.58
N GLN A 80 -19.57 9.23 16.80
CA GLN A 80 -19.88 10.63 17.12
C GLN A 80 -18.58 11.36 17.47
N THR A 81 -18.29 12.42 16.72
CA THR A 81 -17.01 13.15 16.78
C THR A 81 -17.18 14.57 16.24
N GLN A 82 -16.26 15.47 16.58
CA GLN A 82 -16.25 16.87 16.15
C GLN A 82 -15.44 17.12 14.87
N ASN A 83 -14.60 16.16 14.44
CA ASN A 83 -13.75 16.29 13.26
C ASN A 83 -13.85 15.07 12.34
N LYS A 84 -13.45 15.25 11.07
CA LYS A 84 -13.25 14.12 10.14
C LYS A 84 -11.90 13.47 10.41
N GLN A 85 -11.85 12.14 10.42
CA GLN A 85 -10.66 11.35 10.71
C GLN A 85 -10.69 9.99 10.02
N TYR A 86 -9.52 9.39 9.88
CA TYR A 86 -9.39 7.99 9.50
C TYR A 86 -9.57 7.09 10.72
N TRP A 87 -10.31 5.98 10.52
CA TRP A 87 -10.58 4.98 11.53
C TRP A 87 -9.66 3.77 11.31
N ARG A 88 -8.60 3.69 12.11
CA ARG A 88 -7.58 2.65 12.04
C ARG A 88 -8.05 1.37 12.71
N VAL A 89 -7.59 0.24 12.17
CA VAL A 89 -7.77 -1.10 12.73
C VAL A 89 -6.43 -1.82 12.85
N GLU A 90 -5.67 -1.88 11.76
CA GLU A 90 -4.34 -2.47 11.71
C GLU A 90 -3.49 -1.86 10.58
N THR A 91 -2.18 -2.13 10.60
CA THR A 91 -1.23 -1.91 9.51
C THR A 91 -0.57 -3.19 9.06
N LYS A 92 -0.06 -3.11 7.83
CA LYS A 92 0.73 -4.11 7.15
C LYS A 92 1.97 -3.42 6.58
N ASP A 93 3.09 -4.12 6.61
CA ASP A 93 4.42 -3.56 6.37
C ASP A 93 5.23 -4.38 5.35
N PHE A 94 4.76 -5.56 4.97
CA PHE A 94 5.41 -6.42 3.98
C PHE A 94 4.63 -6.43 2.67
N TYR A 95 5.26 -5.97 1.58
CA TYR A 95 4.61 -5.97 0.26
C TYR A 95 4.90 -7.27 -0.49
N THR A 96 3.84 -8.00 -0.86
CA THR A 96 3.95 -9.30 -1.54
C THR A 96 4.15 -9.15 -3.06
N GLY A 97 4.04 -7.94 -3.59
CA GLY A 97 3.95 -7.69 -5.04
C GLY A 97 2.52 -7.64 -5.58
N LYS A 98 1.54 -8.14 -4.80
CA LYS A 98 0.10 -8.09 -5.14
C LYS A 98 -0.77 -7.61 -3.97
N GLY A 99 -0.24 -7.56 -2.76
CA GLY A 99 -0.95 -7.18 -1.55
C GLY A 99 0.02 -7.01 -0.39
N TRP A 100 -0.49 -7.07 0.84
CA TRP A 100 0.26 -6.74 2.05
C TRP A 100 0.05 -7.78 3.16
N GLU A 101 1.11 -7.98 3.94
CA GLU A 101 1.16 -8.86 5.11
C GLU A 101 1.87 -8.15 6.28
N VAL A 102 1.77 -8.73 7.47
CA VAL A 102 2.54 -8.31 8.65
C VAL A 102 3.81 -9.14 8.69
N SER A 103 4.98 -8.49 8.66
CA SER A 103 6.27 -9.16 8.53
C SER A 103 6.70 -9.89 9.81
N GLU A 104 6.10 -9.55 10.94
CA GLU A 104 6.49 -10.02 12.27
C GLU A 104 5.39 -10.86 12.92
N ASN A 105 5.81 -11.79 13.79
CA ASN A 105 4.88 -12.54 14.60
C ASN A 105 4.16 -11.62 15.58
N GLN A 106 2.86 -11.86 15.76
CA GLN A 106 2.02 -11.09 16.66
C GLN A 106 2.65 -11.03 18.06
N LYS A 107 2.81 -9.81 18.57
CA LYS A 107 3.17 -9.57 19.97
C LYS A 107 1.96 -8.96 20.68
N LYS A 108 1.89 -9.16 21.99
CA LYS A 108 0.82 -8.63 22.83
C LYS A 108 1.43 -7.81 23.94
N VAL A 109 1.26 -6.49 23.89
CA VAL A 109 1.67 -5.59 24.96
C VAL A 109 0.42 -4.98 25.57
N SER A 110 0.21 -5.23 26.86
CA SER A 110 -1.05 -4.89 27.53
C SER A 110 -1.05 -3.46 28.05
N PHE A 111 -2.20 -2.80 27.95
CA PHE A 111 -2.49 -1.54 28.62
C PHE A 111 -3.93 -1.52 29.14
N LYS A 112 -4.23 -0.62 30.08
CA LYS A 112 -5.60 -0.39 30.56
C LYS A 112 -6.21 0.81 29.84
N ASN A 113 -6.62 1.85 30.55
CA ASN A 113 -7.38 2.93 29.92
C ASN A 113 -6.49 3.89 29.15
N LYS A 114 -5.26 4.11 29.61
CA LYS A 114 -4.28 4.99 28.96
C LYS A 114 -3.37 4.17 28.05
N ASN A 115 -3.22 4.59 26.81
CA ASN A 115 -2.20 4.06 25.91
C ASN A 115 -0.85 4.69 26.25
N ASP A 116 0.06 3.87 26.75
CA ASP A 116 1.46 4.19 27.03
C ASP A 116 2.42 3.30 26.24
N VAL A 117 1.91 2.59 25.22
CA VAL A 117 2.64 1.57 24.47
C VAL A 117 3.11 2.09 23.12
N VAL A 118 2.23 2.78 22.37
CA VAL A 118 2.54 3.30 21.03
C VAL A 118 2.29 4.80 20.98
N SER A 119 3.24 5.52 20.38
CA SER A 119 3.12 6.94 20.03
C SER A 119 3.22 7.10 18.53
N TRP A 120 2.30 7.86 17.93
CA TRP A 120 2.27 8.13 16.49
C TRP A 120 2.96 9.43 16.11
N TYR A 121 3.18 10.31 17.08
CA TYR A 121 3.76 11.63 16.86
C TYR A 121 5.01 11.81 17.70
N GLU A 122 5.92 12.66 17.23
CA GLU A 122 7.09 13.07 18.00
C GLU A 122 6.67 13.95 19.19
N GLN A 123 7.44 13.91 20.28
CA GLN A 123 7.11 14.57 21.55
C GLN A 123 6.78 16.06 21.45
N ASN A 124 7.35 16.78 20.48
CA ASN A 124 7.17 18.22 20.30
C ASN A 124 6.18 18.57 19.18
N THR A 125 5.43 17.59 18.68
CA THR A 125 4.37 17.83 17.70
C THR A 125 3.25 18.60 18.39
N LYS A 126 2.82 19.71 17.79
CA LYS A 126 1.63 20.42 18.28
C LYS A 126 0.41 19.56 17.99
N THR A 127 -0.37 19.25 19.03
CA THR A 127 -1.56 18.41 18.91
C THR A 127 -2.75 19.05 19.60
N GLU A 128 -3.95 18.63 19.18
CA GLU A 128 -5.22 18.94 19.83
C GLU A 128 -5.90 17.64 20.25
N ALA A 129 -6.33 17.55 21.52
CA ALA A 129 -7.03 16.39 22.04
C ALA A 129 -8.52 16.45 21.65
N ILE A 130 -9.01 15.39 21.02
CA ILE A 130 -10.40 15.24 20.60
C ILE A 130 -10.96 13.93 21.15
N GLU A 131 -12.25 13.92 21.44
CA GLU A 131 -12.97 12.72 21.82
C GLU A 131 -13.88 12.22 20.68
N ALA A 132 -14.01 10.90 20.59
CA ALA A 132 -15.04 10.27 19.79
C ALA A 132 -15.68 9.12 20.55
N THR A 133 -16.98 8.96 20.37
CA THR A 133 -17.72 7.78 20.87
C THR A 133 -18.02 6.86 19.71
N ILE A 134 -17.60 5.60 19.82
CA ILE A 134 -17.81 4.57 18.81
C ILE A 134 -18.87 3.60 19.35
N THR A 135 -19.85 3.30 18.52
CA THR A 135 -20.86 2.28 18.78
C THR A 135 -20.79 1.23 17.67
N MET A 136 -20.46 -0.01 18.04
CA MET A 136 -20.30 -1.12 17.12
C MET A 136 -21.67 -1.75 16.80
N GLN A 137 -21.95 -1.99 15.51
CA GLN A 137 -23.09 -2.80 15.06
C GLN A 137 -22.64 -4.22 14.68
N LYS A 138 -21.35 -4.42 14.39
CA LYS A 138 -20.73 -5.75 14.25
C LYS A 138 -19.75 -6.00 15.39
N SER A 139 -19.84 -7.19 15.99
CA SER A 139 -18.98 -7.58 17.10
C SER A 139 -17.61 -8.00 16.60
N TYR A 140 -16.58 -7.28 17.05
CA TYR A 140 -15.19 -7.65 16.80
C TYR A 140 -14.35 -7.53 18.07
N PRO A 141 -13.36 -8.42 18.27
CA PRO A 141 -12.50 -8.41 19.45
C PRO A 141 -11.32 -7.44 19.34
N HIS A 142 -11.56 -6.26 18.77
CA HIS A 142 -10.56 -5.22 18.56
C HIS A 142 -11.22 -3.84 18.57
N LEU A 143 -10.40 -2.81 18.78
CA LEU A 143 -10.82 -1.43 18.67
C LEU A 143 -10.72 -0.91 17.24
N THR A 144 -11.56 0.07 16.95
CA THR A 144 -11.45 0.98 15.81
C THR A 144 -11.17 2.36 16.38
N TYR A 145 -10.05 2.97 15.99
CA TYR A 145 -9.54 4.15 16.67
C TYR A 145 -8.79 5.08 15.71
N PRO A 146 -8.73 6.40 15.95
CA PRO A 146 -7.89 7.31 15.17
C PRO A 146 -6.41 7.20 15.59
N ALA A 147 -5.48 7.51 14.67
CA ALA A 147 -4.07 7.65 15.05
C ALA A 147 -3.91 8.72 16.13
N GLY A 148 -2.94 8.54 17.04
CA GLY A 148 -2.78 9.40 18.21
C GLY A 148 -3.65 9.00 19.40
N LEU A 149 -4.07 7.74 19.51
CA LEU A 149 -4.87 7.25 20.64
C LEU A 149 -4.18 7.51 21.98
N VAL A 150 -4.84 8.26 22.86
CA VAL A 150 -4.37 8.56 24.22
C VAL A 150 -5.05 7.66 25.24
N SER A 151 -6.36 7.49 25.13
CA SER A 151 -7.12 6.68 26.08
C SER A 151 -8.39 6.08 25.51
N VAL A 152 -8.83 5.00 26.15
CA VAL A 152 -10.08 4.30 25.87
C VAL A 152 -10.88 4.16 27.17
N GLU A 153 -12.12 4.58 27.13
CA GLU A 153 -13.08 4.45 28.21
C GLU A 153 -14.25 3.56 27.77
N ALA A 154 -14.52 2.50 28.54
CA ALA A 154 -15.63 1.59 28.31
C ALA A 154 -16.38 1.36 29.63
N SER A 155 -17.68 1.05 29.54
CA SER A 155 -18.49 0.76 30.74
C SER A 155 -18.14 -0.57 31.39
N SER A 156 -17.63 -1.53 30.63
CA SER A 156 -17.12 -2.81 31.12
C SER A 156 -15.67 -2.68 31.61
N ASN A 157 -15.32 -3.45 32.64
CA ASN A 157 -13.93 -3.55 33.12
C ASN A 157 -13.13 -4.47 32.20
N VAL A 158 -12.67 -3.92 31.08
CA VAL A 158 -11.82 -4.59 30.09
C VAL A 158 -10.40 -4.05 30.13
N SER A 159 -9.46 -4.82 29.58
CA SER A 159 -8.12 -4.35 29.24
C SER A 159 -7.91 -4.42 27.73
N TYR A 160 -6.77 -3.89 27.28
CA TYR A 160 -6.41 -3.93 25.87
C TYR A 160 -5.01 -4.51 25.70
N SER A 161 -4.78 -5.07 24.52
CA SER A 161 -3.46 -5.51 24.10
C SER A 161 -3.18 -5.01 22.71
N ILE A 162 -2.07 -4.31 22.53
CA ILE A 162 -1.63 -3.84 21.21
C ILE A 162 -0.53 -4.75 20.68
N ASP A 163 -0.63 -5.08 19.40
CA ASP A 163 0.47 -5.63 18.64
C ASP A 163 1.31 -4.49 18.05
N PRO A 164 2.55 -4.24 18.49
CA PRO A 164 3.35 -3.10 18.03
C PRO A 164 3.74 -3.17 16.54
N PHE A 165 3.54 -4.31 15.87
CA PHE A 165 3.85 -4.46 14.45
C PHE A 165 2.66 -4.16 13.55
N SER A 166 1.50 -4.73 13.86
CA SER A 166 0.25 -4.43 13.14
C SER A 166 -0.51 -3.24 13.72
N GLU A 167 -0.10 -2.73 14.89
CA GLU A 167 -0.82 -1.73 15.71
C GLU A 167 -2.28 -2.08 15.99
N LYS A 168 -2.64 -3.35 15.83
CA LYS A 168 -3.99 -3.83 16.12
C LYS A 168 -4.19 -3.87 17.63
N ILE A 169 -5.26 -3.23 18.09
CA ILE A 169 -5.60 -3.19 19.51
C ILE A 169 -6.72 -4.18 19.76
N TYR A 170 -6.40 -5.27 20.45
CA TYR A 170 -7.35 -6.29 20.88
C TYR A 170 -8.01 -5.88 22.20
N THR A 171 -9.31 -6.15 22.31
CA THR A 171 -10.05 -6.00 23.56
C THR A 171 -10.02 -7.30 24.34
N MET A 172 -9.68 -7.23 25.63
CA MET A 172 -9.41 -8.38 26.48
C MET A 172 -10.27 -8.36 27.76
N ASP A 173 -10.73 -9.54 28.17
CA ASP A 173 -11.27 -9.83 29.50
C ASP A 173 -10.35 -10.89 30.15
N GLY A 174 -9.47 -10.42 31.04
CA GLY A 174 -8.31 -11.20 31.49
C GLY A 174 -7.44 -11.61 30.30
N ASP A 175 -7.27 -12.91 30.09
CA ASP A 175 -6.48 -13.48 28.99
C ASP A 175 -7.31 -13.81 27.74
N SER A 176 -8.63 -13.63 27.79
CA SER A 176 -9.54 -13.98 26.70
C SER A 176 -9.94 -12.76 25.88
N SER A 177 -10.02 -12.92 24.55
CA SER A 177 -10.55 -11.88 23.67
C SER A 177 -12.03 -11.64 23.94
N THR A 178 -12.44 -10.38 24.01
CA THR A 178 -13.84 -9.97 24.22
C THR A 178 -14.22 -8.84 23.27
N THR A 179 -15.50 -8.50 23.18
CA THR A 179 -16.02 -7.47 22.27
C THR A 179 -16.63 -6.30 23.04
N LEU A 180 -16.52 -5.08 22.50
CA LEU A 180 -17.20 -3.90 23.04
C LEU A 180 -18.31 -3.43 22.11
N GLN A 181 -19.47 -3.15 22.68
CA GLN A 181 -20.59 -2.56 21.93
C GLN A 181 -20.46 -1.03 21.83
N SER A 182 -19.89 -0.38 22.84
CA SER A 182 -19.66 1.07 22.85
C SER A 182 -18.44 1.42 23.68
N TYR A 183 -17.66 2.40 23.21
CA TYR A 183 -16.50 2.93 23.92
C TYR A 183 -16.22 4.36 23.46
N LYS A 184 -15.59 5.14 24.33
CA LYS A 184 -15.09 6.47 24.04
C LYS A 184 -13.58 6.41 23.88
N VAL A 185 -13.06 7.06 22.86
CA VAL A 185 -11.63 7.24 22.65
C VAL A 185 -11.28 8.72 22.78
N THR A 186 -10.16 9.01 23.42
CA THR A 186 -9.51 10.32 23.36
C THR A 186 -8.25 10.15 22.52
N TYR A 187 -8.07 11.01 21.52
CA TYR A 187 -6.94 10.96 20.61
C TYR A 187 -6.44 12.35 20.28
N GLU A 188 -5.18 12.42 19.87
CA GLU A 188 -4.51 13.65 19.46
C GLU A 188 -4.54 13.80 17.95
N VAL A 189 -4.95 14.99 17.49
CA VAL A 189 -4.86 15.38 16.08
C VAL A 189 -3.65 16.28 15.90
N PRO A 190 -2.69 15.94 15.02
CA PRO A 190 -1.46 16.69 14.86
C PRO A 190 -1.63 17.89 13.93
N GLU A 191 -0.90 18.96 14.23
CA GLU A 191 -0.69 20.09 13.32
C GLU A 191 0.76 20.05 12.83
N PHE A 192 0.93 19.76 11.53
CA PHE A 192 2.25 19.71 10.90
C PHE A 192 2.56 21.00 10.14
N SER A 193 3.77 21.53 10.33
CA SER A 193 4.30 22.61 9.50
C SER A 193 4.98 22.04 8.26
N ILE A 194 4.51 22.44 7.08
CA ILE A 194 5.12 22.06 5.80
C ILE A 194 6.60 22.48 5.75
N GLU A 195 6.94 23.65 6.27
CA GLU A 195 8.33 24.12 6.33
C GLU A 195 9.21 23.15 7.14
N LYS A 196 8.72 22.71 8.31
CA LYS A 196 9.42 21.71 9.13
C LYS A 196 9.53 20.36 8.41
N LEU A 197 8.46 19.91 7.75
CA LEU A 197 8.46 18.64 6.99
C LEU A 197 9.46 18.68 5.83
N LYS A 198 9.62 19.81 5.14
CA LYS A 198 10.60 20.01 4.08
C LYS A 198 12.04 20.06 4.60
N ALA A 199 12.23 20.47 5.85
CA ALA A 199 13.54 20.58 6.49
C ALA A 199 14.07 19.27 7.10
N VAL A 200 13.27 18.19 7.11
CA VAL A 200 13.70 16.88 7.62
C VAL A 200 14.76 16.28 6.70
N ASN A 201 15.93 15.90 7.26
CA ASN A 201 16.97 15.23 6.48
C ASN A 201 16.75 13.72 6.41
N THR A 202 17.41 13.07 5.46
CA THR A 202 17.47 11.61 5.39
C THR A 202 18.44 11.04 6.42
N ASN A 203 18.20 9.81 6.87
CA ASN A 203 19.02 9.13 7.88
C ASN A 203 18.99 9.79 9.27
N GLU A 204 17.86 10.39 9.64
CA GLU A 204 17.61 10.91 10.98
C GLU A 204 16.47 10.12 11.67
N GLY A 205 16.32 10.29 12.99
CA GLY A 205 15.24 9.67 13.75
C GLY A 205 15.24 8.13 13.66
N GLN A 206 14.11 7.54 13.27
CA GLN A 206 14.01 6.08 13.14
C GLN A 206 14.85 5.52 11.98
N GLU A 207 15.23 6.34 11.01
CA GLU A 207 16.01 5.90 9.84
C GLU A 207 17.45 5.55 10.19
N THR A 208 17.96 6.01 11.34
CA THR A 208 19.26 5.58 11.85
C THR A 208 19.26 4.12 12.29
N ASN A 209 18.08 3.51 12.48
CA ASN A 209 17.95 2.10 12.83
C ASN A 209 17.91 1.24 11.56
N PRO A 210 18.94 0.40 11.30
CA PRO A 210 18.97 -0.44 10.10
C PRO A 210 17.79 -1.42 10.00
N TYR A 211 17.27 -1.90 11.13
CA TYR A 211 16.09 -2.77 11.15
C TYR A 211 14.85 -2.01 10.66
N PHE A 212 14.65 -0.77 11.12
CA PHE A 212 13.55 0.08 10.67
C PHE A 212 13.63 0.31 9.14
N MET A 213 14.81 0.70 8.65
CA MET A 213 15.00 0.94 7.22
C MET A 213 14.79 -0.32 6.38
N THR A 214 15.38 -1.44 6.78
CA THR A 214 15.22 -2.72 6.06
C THR A 214 13.76 -3.13 5.98
N LYS A 215 13.04 -2.98 7.11
CA LYS A 215 11.63 -3.36 7.21
C LYS A 215 10.73 -2.49 6.34
N TYR A 216 10.79 -1.16 6.50
CA TYR A 216 9.86 -0.24 5.83
C TYR A 216 10.27 0.17 4.41
N THR A 217 11.40 -0.33 3.90
CA THR A 217 11.80 -0.20 2.49
C THR A 217 11.84 -1.54 1.74
N GLN A 218 11.33 -2.60 2.36
CA GLN A 218 11.27 -3.93 1.75
C GLN A 218 10.42 -3.90 0.48
N LEU A 219 10.95 -4.51 -0.59
CA LEU A 219 10.25 -4.75 -1.84
C LEU A 219 10.64 -6.14 -2.38
N PRO A 220 9.72 -6.89 -3.01
CA PRO A 220 10.05 -8.18 -3.59
C PRO A 220 10.90 -8.03 -4.86
N GLU A 221 11.70 -9.05 -5.17
CA GLU A 221 12.51 -9.09 -6.41
C GLU A 221 11.63 -9.08 -7.68
N SER A 222 10.41 -9.58 -7.58
CA SER A 222 9.43 -9.61 -8.66
C SER A 222 8.78 -8.25 -8.96
N LEU A 223 9.11 -7.19 -8.21
CA LEU A 223 8.57 -5.86 -8.47
C LEU A 223 8.96 -5.39 -9.88
N PRO A 224 7.99 -5.03 -10.74
CA PRO A 224 8.28 -4.65 -12.13
C PRO A 224 9.22 -3.44 -12.22
N GLN A 225 10.22 -3.51 -13.10
CA GLN A 225 11.20 -2.45 -13.29
C GLN A 225 10.55 -1.10 -13.61
N ARG A 226 9.47 -1.10 -14.41
CA ARG A 226 8.70 0.12 -14.73
C ARG A 226 8.23 0.91 -13.50
N VAL A 227 7.95 0.22 -12.38
CA VAL A 227 7.51 0.88 -11.13
C VAL A 227 8.69 1.59 -10.48
N ARG A 228 9.88 0.96 -10.49
CA ARG A 228 11.13 1.56 -9.99
C ARG A 228 11.52 2.78 -10.83
N ASP A 229 11.50 2.62 -12.15
CA ASP A 229 11.85 3.69 -13.08
C ASP A 229 10.90 4.89 -12.95
N LEU A 230 9.59 4.61 -12.82
CA LEU A 230 8.59 5.66 -12.59
C LEU A 230 8.81 6.36 -11.25
N ALA A 231 9.04 5.63 -10.17
CA ALA A 231 9.32 6.23 -8.86
C ALA A 231 10.55 7.15 -8.90
N VAL A 232 11.62 6.74 -9.58
CA VAL A 232 12.81 7.58 -9.78
C VAL A 232 12.47 8.81 -10.63
N ASN A 233 11.79 8.63 -11.76
CA ASN A 233 11.41 9.73 -12.65
C ASN A 233 10.55 10.80 -11.94
N LEU A 234 9.62 10.37 -11.07
CA LEU A 234 8.76 11.29 -10.33
C LEU A 234 9.48 12.06 -9.22
N THR A 235 10.61 11.54 -8.70
CA THR A 235 11.19 12.02 -7.44
C THR A 235 12.65 12.49 -7.53
N ASN A 236 13.33 12.25 -8.65
CA ASN A 236 14.76 12.55 -8.80
C ASN A 236 15.10 14.05 -8.78
N ASP A 237 14.15 14.91 -9.12
CA ASP A 237 14.29 16.36 -9.17
C ASP A 237 13.82 17.05 -7.87
N LYS A 238 13.46 16.27 -6.84
CA LYS A 238 13.00 16.77 -5.55
C LYS A 238 14.05 16.57 -4.48
N ASP A 239 14.30 17.62 -3.69
CA ASP A 239 15.37 17.63 -2.70
C ASP A 239 14.95 17.06 -1.33
N ASN A 240 13.65 17.03 -1.01
CA ASN A 240 13.14 16.61 0.30
C ASN A 240 11.98 15.60 0.19
N ARG A 241 11.71 14.87 1.27
CA ARG A 241 10.69 13.80 1.32
C ARG A 241 9.28 14.31 1.06
N TYR A 242 8.95 15.49 1.59
CA TYR A 242 7.64 16.10 1.42
C TYR A 242 7.34 16.32 -0.07
N ASP A 243 8.25 16.95 -0.79
CA ASP A 243 8.08 17.23 -2.22
C ASP A 243 8.12 15.96 -3.08
N LYS A 244 8.86 14.91 -2.66
CA LYS A 244 8.83 13.58 -3.31
C LYS A 244 7.47 12.90 -3.18
N VAL A 245 6.87 12.91 -1.98
CA VAL A 245 5.53 12.34 -1.76
C VAL A 245 4.48 13.13 -2.54
N LEU A 246 4.57 14.45 -2.53
CA LEU A 246 3.64 15.32 -3.27
C LEU A 246 3.73 15.08 -4.79
N ALA A 247 4.93 14.82 -5.33
CA ALA A 247 5.09 14.46 -6.75
C ALA A 247 4.40 13.14 -7.10
N ILE A 248 4.44 12.15 -6.20
CA ILE A 248 3.73 10.87 -6.35
C ILE A 248 2.21 11.07 -6.26
N GLU A 249 1.72 11.87 -5.31
CA GLU A 249 0.30 12.21 -5.18
C GLU A 249 -0.24 12.90 -6.44
N ASN A 250 0.49 13.91 -6.93
CA ASN A 250 0.13 14.64 -8.15
C ASN A 250 0.08 13.72 -9.37
N TYR A 251 1.01 12.76 -9.49
CA TYR A 251 0.96 11.78 -10.57
C TYR A 251 -0.38 11.02 -10.62
N PHE A 252 -0.94 10.62 -9.48
CA PHE A 252 -2.24 9.95 -9.45
C PHE A 252 -3.42 10.89 -9.70
N THR A 253 -3.28 12.17 -9.36
CA THR A 253 -4.33 13.19 -9.54
C THR A 253 -4.40 13.70 -10.98
N ASP A 254 -3.24 13.89 -11.62
CA ASP A 254 -3.11 14.49 -12.95
C ASP A 254 -3.37 13.49 -14.08
N HIS A 255 -3.26 12.19 -13.79
CA HIS A 255 -3.54 11.13 -14.75
C HIS A 255 -4.95 10.58 -14.52
N SER A 256 -5.59 10.12 -15.60
CA SER A 256 -6.97 9.60 -15.59
C SER A 256 -7.09 8.23 -14.93
N PHE A 257 -6.66 8.09 -13.68
CA PHE A 257 -6.92 6.90 -12.88
C PHE A 257 -8.40 6.85 -12.51
N VAL A 258 -9.00 5.67 -12.69
CA VAL A 258 -10.41 5.43 -12.38
C VAL A 258 -10.51 4.43 -11.24
N TYR A 259 -11.33 4.75 -10.25
CA TYR A 259 -11.68 3.79 -9.20
C TYR A 259 -12.80 2.88 -9.72
N GLU A 260 -12.43 1.72 -10.23
CA GLU A 260 -13.33 0.74 -10.84
C GLU A 260 -13.59 -0.45 -9.91
N THR A 261 -14.87 -0.70 -9.61
CA THR A 261 -15.29 -1.73 -8.66
C THR A 261 -15.86 -2.99 -9.34
N MET A 262 -16.00 -2.95 -10.67
CA MET A 262 -16.60 -4.00 -11.49
C MET A 262 -15.57 -4.54 -12.48
N SER A 263 -15.72 -5.80 -12.89
CA SER A 263 -14.94 -6.30 -14.04
C SER A 263 -15.48 -5.65 -15.31
N VAL A 264 -14.62 -4.95 -16.05
CA VAL A 264 -14.86 -4.57 -17.46
C VAL A 264 -14.34 -5.65 -18.39
#